data_AF-A0A5A7NAY1-F1
#
_entry.id   AF-A0A5A7NAY1-F1
#
_cell.length_a   1.000
_cell.length_b   1.000
_cell.length_c   1.000
_cell.angle_alpha   90.00
_cell.angle_beta   90.00
_cell.angle_gamma   90.00
#
_symmetry.space_group_name_H-M   'P 1'
#
loop_
_entity.id
_entity.type
_entity.pdbx_description
1 polymer ?
#
loop_
_entity_poly.entity_id
_entity_poly.type
_entity_poly.pdbx_seq_one_letter_code
_entity_poly.pdbx_strand_id
1 'polypeptide(L)'
;MEVDRKDSEKGRFTLVFLAAPGNVDEARTRHAPLLELTWNWDPETYEGGRNFGHLAFLVDDIYALCQHLHDHGVIINRPPRDGHMAFVRSPDGISIELLQRGDPLPARQPWSSMENTGVW
;
A
#
# COMPACT_ATOMS: atom_id res chain seq x y z
N MET A 1 7.28 -7.62 -1.72
CA MET A 1 8.61 -8.24 -1.90
C MET A 1 9.22 -7.71 -3.18
N GLU A 2 10.47 -7.27 -3.15
CA GLU A 2 11.20 -6.90 -4.38
C GLU A 2 11.44 -8.17 -5.21
N VAL A 3 10.97 -8.14 -6.46
CA VAL A 3 11.11 -9.26 -7.39
C VAL A 3 12.08 -8.95 -8.53
N ASP A 4 12.22 -7.69 -8.90
CA ASP A 4 13.10 -7.25 -9.98
C ASP A 4 13.54 -5.80 -9.73
N ARG A 5 14.71 -5.45 -10.26
CA ARG A 5 15.28 -4.10 -10.20
C ARG A 5 16.05 -3.81 -11.48
N LYS A 6 15.82 -2.63 -12.04
CA LYS A 6 16.49 -2.21 -13.28
C LYS A 6 16.99 -0.79 -13.17
N ASP A 7 18.28 -0.60 -13.42
CA ASP A 7 18.88 0.70 -13.55
C ASP A 7 19.00 1.08 -15.02
N SER A 8 18.67 2.34 -15.33
CA SER A 8 18.82 2.91 -16.66
C SER A 8 19.77 4.10 -16.59
N GLU A 9 21.06 3.86 -16.82
CA GLU A 9 22.09 4.91 -16.83
C GLU A 9 21.76 6.01 -17.84
N LYS A 10 21.32 5.63 -19.04
CA LYS A 10 20.95 6.59 -20.10
C LYS A 10 19.70 7.38 -19.72
N GLY A 11 18.72 6.75 -19.08
CA GLY A 11 17.46 7.37 -18.68
C GLY A 11 17.50 8.07 -17.31
N ARG A 12 18.54 7.82 -16.51
CA ARG A 12 18.76 8.32 -15.15
C ARG A 12 17.63 7.97 -14.17
N PHE A 13 17.28 6.70 -14.10
CA PHE A 13 16.31 6.20 -13.13
C PHE A 13 16.57 4.74 -12.73
N THR A 14 16.00 4.35 -11.59
CA THR A 14 15.89 2.96 -11.12
C THR A 14 14.41 2.57 -11.08
N LEU A 15 14.09 1.39 -11.61
CA LEU A 15 12.78 0.74 -11.44
C LEU A 15 12.90 -0.34 -10.38
N VAL A 16 11.96 -0.38 -9.45
CA VAL A 16 11.81 -1.45 -8.46
C VAL A 16 10.45 -2.09 -8.63
N PHE A 17 10.43 -3.39 -8.86
CA PHE A 17 9.19 -4.15 -9.04
C PHE A 17 8.85 -4.94 -7.79
N LEU A 18 7.65 -4.72 -7.27
CA LEU A 18 7.17 -5.32 -6.04
C LEU A 18 6.00 -6.27 -6.33
N ALA A 19 6.01 -7.43 -5.67
CA ALA A 19 4.89 -8.37 -5.65
C ALA A 19 4.43 -8.64 -4.21
N ALA A 20 3.14 -8.95 -4.04
CA ALA A 20 2.63 -9.53 -2.81
C ALA A 20 3.30 -10.90 -2.56
N PRO A 21 3.52 -11.32 -1.29
CA PRO A 21 4.22 -12.58 -1.00
C PRO A 21 3.64 -13.80 -1.73
N GLY A 22 2.32 -13.90 -1.83
CA GLY A 22 1.64 -15.01 -2.53
C GLY A 22 1.73 -14.99 -4.06
N ASN A 23 2.29 -13.93 -4.66
CA ASN A 23 2.40 -13.79 -6.11
C ASN A 23 3.85 -13.76 -6.61
N VAL A 24 4.86 -13.99 -5.77
CA VAL A 24 6.28 -13.86 -6.15
C VAL A 24 6.66 -14.79 -7.30
N ASP A 25 6.24 -16.05 -7.27
CA ASP A 25 6.59 -17.01 -8.33
C ASP A 25 5.93 -16.65 -9.66
N GLU A 26 4.66 -16.25 -9.63
CA GLU A 26 3.94 -15.80 -10.84
C GLU A 26 4.50 -14.47 -11.38
N ALA A 27 4.86 -13.55 -10.49
CA ALA A 27 5.54 -12.30 -10.81
C ALA A 27 6.84 -12.56 -11.58
N ARG A 28 7.67 -13.50 -11.09
CA ARG A 28 8.96 -13.85 -11.72
C ARG A 28 8.82 -14.60 -13.04
N THR A 29 7.82 -15.46 -13.16
CA THR A 29 7.70 -16.37 -14.31
C THR A 29 6.79 -15.86 -15.42
N ARG A 30 5.80 -15.02 -15.09
CA ARG A 30 4.77 -14.56 -16.04
C ARG A 30 4.67 -13.03 -16.12
N HIS A 31 5.51 -12.29 -15.41
CA HIS A 31 5.33 -10.85 -15.23
C HIS A 31 3.90 -10.50 -14.76
N ALA A 32 3.35 -11.35 -13.88
CA ALA A 32 2.06 -11.13 -13.22
C ALA A 32 2.07 -9.77 -12.49
N PRO A 33 0.91 -9.13 -12.21
CA PRO A 33 0.85 -7.71 -11.91
C PRO A 33 1.83 -7.29 -10.80
N LEU A 34 2.74 -6.39 -11.16
CA LEU A 34 3.76 -5.82 -10.29
C LEU A 34 3.37 -4.39 -9.95
N LEU A 35 3.66 -3.98 -8.72
CA LEU A 35 3.80 -2.56 -8.44
C LEU A 35 5.20 -2.13 -8.87
N GLU A 36 5.29 -1.33 -9.93
CA GLU A 36 6.53 -0.69 -10.38
C GLU A 36 6.68 0.66 -9.68
N LEU A 37 7.79 0.85 -8.98
CA LEU A 37 8.19 2.12 -8.40
C LEU A 37 9.38 2.66 -9.18
N THR A 38 9.25 3.89 -9.68
CA THR A 38 10.32 4.58 -10.40
C THR A 38 10.99 5.60 -9.48
N TRP A 39 12.29 5.42 -9.25
CA TRP A 39 13.13 6.42 -8.61
C TRP A 39 13.95 7.13 -9.69
N ASN A 40 13.56 8.35 -10.03
CA ASN A 40 14.35 9.23 -10.88
C ASN A 40 15.57 9.74 -10.10
N TRP A 41 16.76 9.62 -10.68
CA TRP A 41 18.02 10.01 -10.03
C TRP A 41 18.22 11.51 -9.98
N ASP A 42 17.62 12.21 -10.94
CA ASP A 42 17.51 13.65 -10.94
C ASP A 42 16.27 14.05 -10.13
N PRO A 43 16.42 14.88 -9.07
CA PRO A 43 15.30 15.23 -8.20
C PRO A 43 14.22 16.01 -8.93
N GLU A 44 12.98 15.58 -8.78
CA GLU A 44 11.79 16.35 -9.16
C GLU A 44 10.82 16.42 -7.97
N THR A 45 10.11 17.53 -7.87
CA THR A 45 9.02 17.65 -6.92
C THR A 45 7.83 16.89 -7.46
N TYR A 46 7.44 15.79 -6.80
CA TYR A 46 6.19 15.11 -7.11
C TYR A 46 5.02 15.91 -6.55
N GLU A 47 4.18 16.44 -7.43
CA GLU A 47 2.90 17.01 -7.04
C GLU A 47 1.85 15.89 -7.00
N GLY A 48 1.09 15.82 -5.90
CA GLY A 48 -0.01 14.87 -5.78
C GLY A 48 -1.09 15.16 -6.83
N GLY A 49 -1.31 14.21 -7.75
CA GLY A 49 -2.35 14.31 -8.78
C GLY A 49 -3.66 13.63 -8.36
N ARG A 50 -4.79 14.32 -8.55
CA ARG A 50 -6.17 13.82 -8.30
C ARG A 50 -6.61 12.64 -9.19
N ASN A 51 -5.71 12.13 -10.04
CA ASN A 51 -6.02 11.25 -11.14
C ASN A 51 -5.90 9.77 -10.73
N PHE A 52 -5.15 9.50 -9.66
CA PHE A 52 -4.96 8.16 -9.10
C PHE A 52 -5.74 8.07 -7.79
N GLY A 53 -6.78 7.24 -7.76
CA GLY A 53 -7.66 7.09 -6.58
C GLY A 53 -6.94 6.44 -5.41
N HIS A 54 -6.59 5.17 -5.55
CA HIS A 54 -5.81 4.40 -4.57
C HIS A 54 -5.33 3.08 -5.18
N LEU A 55 -4.41 2.41 -4.50
CA LEU A 55 -4.04 1.02 -4.74
C LEU A 55 -4.58 0.15 -3.61
N ALA A 56 -5.30 -0.92 -3.94
CA ALA A 56 -5.90 -1.81 -2.94
C ALA A 56 -5.13 -3.12 -2.78
N PHE A 57 -5.01 -3.60 -1.54
CA PHE A 57 -4.45 -4.91 -1.21
C PHE A 57 -5.41 -5.72 -0.34
N LEU A 58 -5.57 -7.00 -0.67
CA LEU A 58 -6.22 -7.97 0.21
C LEU A 58 -5.24 -8.45 1.27
N VAL A 59 -5.69 -8.47 2.53
CA VAL A 59 -4.88 -8.81 3.71
C VAL A 59 -5.61 -9.84 4.55
N ASP A 60 -4.86 -10.71 5.22
CA ASP A 60 -5.45 -11.87 5.89
C ASP A 60 -6.10 -11.52 7.24
N ASP A 61 -5.54 -10.54 7.97
CA ASP A 61 -6.15 -9.96 9.17
C ASP A 61 -5.92 -8.45 9.15
N ILE A 62 -6.98 -7.71 8.82
CA ILE A 62 -6.91 -6.26 8.69
C ILE A 62 -6.57 -5.56 10.00
N TYR A 63 -7.00 -6.11 11.14
CA TYR A 63 -6.73 -5.50 12.44
C TYR A 63 -5.30 -5.71 12.90
N ALA A 64 -4.75 -6.91 12.69
CA ALA A 64 -3.36 -7.20 12.98
C ALA A 64 -2.43 -6.32 12.13
N LEU A 65 -2.75 -6.18 10.84
CA LEU A 65 -1.97 -5.30 9.96
C LEU A 65 -2.10 -3.82 10.35
N CYS A 66 -3.31 -3.32 10.62
CA CYS A 66 -3.49 -1.93 11.06
C CYS A 66 -2.76 -1.66 12.38
N GLN A 67 -2.77 -2.59 13.32
CA GLN A 67 -2.02 -2.46 14.57
C GLN A 67 -0.52 -2.40 14.29
N HIS A 68 0.01 -3.33 13.48
CA HIS A 68 1.41 -3.35 13.12
C HIS A 68 1.85 -2.03 12.47
N LEU A 69 1.08 -1.51 11.51
CA LEU A 69 1.34 -0.24 10.86
C LEU A 69 1.30 0.93 11.86
N HIS A 70 0.29 0.97 12.72
CA HIS A 70 0.15 2.00 13.76
C HIS A 70 1.34 2.00 14.73
N ASP A 71 1.78 0.82 15.19
CA ASP A 71 2.94 0.66 16.08
C ASP A 71 4.25 1.14 15.44
N HIS A 72 4.31 1.18 14.10
CA HIS A 72 5.44 1.70 13.33
C HIS A 72 5.24 3.16 12.87
N GLY A 73 4.29 3.89 13.47
CA GLY A 73 4.07 5.31 13.24
C GLY A 73 3.30 5.64 11.97
N VAL A 74 2.72 4.64 11.29
CA VAL A 74 1.83 4.88 10.14
C VAL A 74 0.48 5.37 10.64
N ILE A 75 0.00 6.47 10.07
CA ILE A 75 -1.34 6.99 10.35
C ILE A 75 -2.36 6.09 9.66
N ILE A 76 -3.31 5.56 10.43
CA ILE A 76 -4.48 4.88 9.90
C ILE A 76 -5.53 5.95 9.57
N ASN A 77 -5.50 6.47 8.33
CA ASN A 77 -6.34 7.57 7.89
C ASN A 77 -7.83 7.26 7.98
N ARG A 78 -8.21 6.04 7.56
CA ARG A 78 -9.54 5.48 7.81
C ARG A 78 -9.38 4.16 8.56
N PRO A 79 -9.72 4.11 9.85
CA PRO A 79 -9.71 2.88 10.65
C PRO A 79 -10.68 1.81 10.12
N PRO A 80 -10.36 0.50 10.29
CA PRO A 80 -11.22 -0.62 9.90
C PRO A 80 -12.44 -0.80 10.82
N ARG A 81 -13.31 0.22 10.87
CA ARG A 81 -14.46 0.28 11.79
C ARG A 81 -15.42 -0.90 11.62
N ASP A 82 -15.61 -1.32 10.39
CA ASP A 82 -16.50 -2.42 9.97
C ASP A 82 -15.76 -3.76 9.88
N GLY A 83 -14.46 -3.80 10.20
CA GLY A 83 -13.62 -5.00 10.08
C GLY A 83 -13.37 -5.45 8.65
N HIS A 84 -13.64 -4.59 7.66
CA HIS A 84 -13.45 -4.91 6.25
C HIS A 84 -12.41 -4.03 5.57
N MET A 85 -12.39 -2.73 5.85
CA MET A 85 -11.60 -1.78 5.04
C MET A 85 -10.90 -0.72 5.87
N ALA A 86 -9.64 -0.45 5.54
CA ALA A 86 -8.86 0.65 6.10
C ALA A 86 -8.12 1.43 4.99
N PHE A 87 -7.77 2.68 5.27
CA PHE A 87 -6.86 3.45 4.42
C PHE A 87 -5.65 3.93 5.20
N VAL A 88 -4.50 3.89 4.53
CA VAL A 88 -3.24 4.49 4.93
C VAL A 88 -2.65 5.26 3.75
N ARG A 89 -1.56 6.01 3.98
CA ARG A 89 -0.81 6.68 2.91
C ARG A 89 0.66 6.31 2.92
N SER A 90 1.24 6.21 1.73
CA SER A 90 2.69 6.15 1.57
C SER A 90 3.34 7.48 1.99
N PRO A 91 4.66 7.50 2.22
CA PRO A 91 5.40 8.74 2.47
C PRO A 91 5.22 9.80 1.37
N ASP A 92 5.07 9.38 0.11
CA ASP A 92 4.81 10.25 -1.04
C ASP A 92 3.33 10.63 -1.20
N GLY A 93 2.50 10.26 -0.21
CA GLY A 93 1.10 10.61 -0.18
C GLY A 93 0.20 9.79 -1.09
N ILE A 94 0.63 8.62 -1.57
CA ILE A 94 -0.25 7.71 -2.33
C ILE A 94 -1.19 6.99 -1.38
N SER A 95 -2.49 7.01 -1.67
CA SER A 95 -3.51 6.33 -0.89
C SER A 95 -3.49 4.82 -1.13
N ILE A 96 -3.44 4.06 -0.04
CA ILE A 96 -3.45 2.60 -0.05
C ILE A 96 -4.68 2.11 0.71
N GLU A 97 -5.52 1.34 0.03
CA GLU A 97 -6.67 0.66 0.60
C GLU A 97 -6.28 -0.75 1.05
N LEU A 98 -6.64 -1.10 2.28
CA LEU A 98 -6.45 -2.44 2.85
C LEU A 98 -7.83 -3.08 3.00
N LEU A 99 -8.01 -4.25 2.41
CA LEU A 99 -9.26 -5.00 2.44
C LEU A 99 -9.06 -6.36 3.12
N GLN A 100 -9.91 -6.66 4.09
CA GLN A 100 -9.97 -7.97 4.70
C GLN A 100 -10.27 -9.02 3.64
N ARG A 101 -9.45 -10.09 3.59
CA ARG A 101 -9.74 -11.26 2.76
C ARG A 101 -10.94 -12.00 3.34
N GLY A 102 -11.93 -12.26 2.48
CA GLY A 102 -13.15 -12.97 2.88
C GLY A 102 -14.18 -12.04 3.49
N ASP A 103 -14.93 -12.55 4.47
CA ASP A 103 -15.97 -11.76 5.15
C ASP A 103 -15.37 -10.71 6.10
N PRO A 104 -16.09 -9.59 6.34
CA PRO A 104 -15.71 -8.63 7.37
C PRO A 104 -15.52 -9.27 8.74
N LEU A 105 -14.45 -8.87 9.44
CA LEU A 105 -14.26 -9.27 10.84
C LEU A 105 -15.28 -8.53 11.74
N PRO A 106 -15.68 -9.11 12.88
CA PRO A 106 -16.51 -8.40 13.85
C PRO A 106 -15.84 -7.10 14.33
N ALA A 107 -16.64 -6.04 14.44
CA ALA A 107 -16.17 -4.73 14.87
C ALA A 107 -15.37 -4.80 16.19
N ARG A 108 -14.15 -4.26 16.20
CA ARG A 108 -13.21 -4.36 17.33
C ARG A 108 -12.71 -2.99 17.79
N GLN A 109 -12.64 -2.77 19.10
CA GLN A 109 -11.96 -1.62 19.71
C GLN A 109 -10.42 -1.77 19.58
N PRO A 110 -9.66 -0.66 19.41
CA PRO A 110 -10.12 0.74 19.36
C PRO A 110 -10.66 1.16 17.98
N TRP A 111 -10.51 0.32 16.96
CA TRP A 111 -10.79 0.67 15.56
C TRP A 111 -12.22 1.12 15.31
N SER A 112 -13.20 0.44 15.92
CA SER A 112 -14.63 0.71 15.72
C SER A 112 -15.09 2.10 16.16
N SER A 113 -14.36 2.77 17.07
CA SER A 113 -14.66 4.14 17.52
C SER A 113 -13.64 5.18 17.07
N MET A 114 -12.56 4.77 16.40
CA MET A 114 -11.54 5.71 15.96
C MET A 114 -12.05 6.54 14.77
N GLU A 115 -11.90 7.86 14.85
CA GLU A 115 -12.27 8.78 13.78
C GLU A 115 -11.27 8.75 12.62
N ASN A 116 -11.67 9.32 11.49
CA ASN A 116 -10.75 9.48 10.38
C ASN A 116 -9.69 10.55 10.69
N THR A 117 -8.48 10.36 10.16
CA THR A 117 -7.40 11.34 10.28
C THR A 117 -6.94 11.78 8.91
N GLY A 118 -6.96 13.10 8.67
CA GLY A 118 -6.46 13.70 7.43
C GLY A 118 -7.30 13.36 6.21
N VAL A 119 -6.63 13.14 5.08
CA VAL A 119 -7.21 12.78 3.79
C VAL A 119 -6.64 11.46 3.31
N TRP A 120 -7.41 10.66 2.58
CA TRP A 120 -7.04 9.36 2.03
C TRP A 120 -7.79 9.10 0.73
#